data_AF-A0A953XWX3-F1
#
_entry.id   AF-A0A953XWX3-F1
#
_cell.length_a   1.000
_cell.length_b   1.000
_cell.length_c   1.000
_cell.angle_alpha   90.00
_cell.angle_beta   90.00
_cell.angle_gamma   90.00
#
_symmetry.space_group_name_H-M   'P 1'
#
loop_
_entity.id
_entity.type
_entity.pdbx_description
1 polymer ?
#
loop_
_entity_poly.entity_id
_entity_poly.type
_entity_poly.pdbx_seq_one_letter_code
_entity_poly.pdbx_strand_id
1 'polypeptide(L)'
;MRKRCPSTQIESIATLPEHRLWFPVRSKRWGGGVASIAQDPKARVEGALYRVSWDDLKVMDGFEGVDRGMYRRVELPVLAGT
;
A
#
# COMPACT_ATOMS: atom_id res chain seq x y z
N MET A 1 -4.85 -6.21 -6.35
CA MET A 1 -3.65 -7.06 -6.34
C MET A 1 -3.61 -8.05 -7.49
N ARG A 2 -4.37 -9.16 -7.47
CA ARG A 2 -4.26 -10.25 -8.48
C ARG A 2 -4.27 -9.83 -9.96
N LYS A 3 -5.05 -8.81 -10.37
CA LYS A 3 -5.08 -8.32 -11.77
C LYS A 3 -3.75 -7.67 -12.22
N ARG A 4 -3.01 -7.05 -11.29
CA ARG A 4 -1.75 -6.34 -11.57
C ARG A 4 -0.54 -7.22 -11.25
N CYS A 5 -0.67 -8.05 -10.22
CA CYS A 5 0.37 -8.89 -9.67
C CYS A 5 -0.20 -10.32 -9.53
N PRO A 6 -0.28 -11.11 -10.61
CA PRO A 6 -1.01 -12.37 -10.63
C PRO A 6 -0.37 -13.49 -9.80
N SER A 7 0.94 -13.40 -9.51
CA SER A 7 1.66 -14.39 -8.70
C SER A 7 1.49 -14.19 -7.19
N THR A 8 0.82 -13.12 -6.78
CA THR A 8 0.67 -12.77 -5.36
C THR A 8 -0.16 -13.76 -4.57
N GLN A 9 0.28 -14.04 -3.35
CA GLN A 9 -0.44 -14.84 -2.36
C GLN A 9 -0.74 -13.97 -1.15
N ILE A 10 -1.95 -14.10 -0.58
CA ILE A 10 -2.29 -13.48 0.69
C ILE A 10 -1.57 -14.27 1.79
N GLU A 11 -0.80 -13.57 2.63
CA GLU A 11 -0.11 -14.16 3.77
C GLU A 11 -0.94 -14.02 5.04
N SER A 12 -1.34 -12.80 5.37
CA SER A 12 -2.09 -12.50 6.59
C SER A 12 -2.77 -11.13 6.49
N ILE A 13 -3.64 -10.83 7.46
CA ILE A 13 -3.92 -9.44 7.80
C ILE A 13 -2.73 -8.86 8.59
N ALA A 14 -2.55 -7.55 8.55
CA ALA A 14 -1.49 -6.88 9.28
C ALA A 14 -1.92 -5.48 9.74
N THR A 15 -1.30 -5.02 10.83
CA THR A 15 -1.50 -3.68 11.38
C THR A 15 -0.19 -2.90 11.34
N LEU A 16 -0.22 -1.71 10.75
CA LEU A 16 0.84 -0.71 10.83
C LEU A 16 0.52 0.27 11.97
N PRO A 17 1.23 0.22 13.11
CA PRO A 17 1.02 1.15 14.21
C PRO A 17 1.56 2.54 13.87
N GLU A 18 1.14 3.55 14.64
CA GLU A 18 1.63 4.94 14.56
C GLU A 18 1.45 5.60 13.19
N HIS A 19 0.44 5.15 12.44
CA HIS A 19 0.08 5.68 11.14
C HIS A 19 -1.44 5.80 11.01
N ARG A 20 -1.89 6.76 10.21
CA ARG A 20 -3.29 6.94 9.84
C ARG A 20 -3.49 6.79 8.34
N LEU A 21 -4.62 6.20 7.96
CA LEU A 21 -5.11 6.20 6.58
C LEU A 21 -5.76 7.55 6.28
N TRP A 22 -5.45 8.13 5.13
CA TRP A 22 -6.05 9.39 4.68
C TRP A 22 -6.06 9.51 3.16
N PHE A 23 -6.71 10.55 2.62
CA PHE A 23 -6.94 10.68 1.17
C PHE A 23 -6.53 12.07 0.65
N PRO A 24 -5.22 12.37 0.57
CA PRO A 24 -4.73 13.74 0.39
C PRO A 24 -4.84 14.29 -1.04
N VAL A 25 -4.90 13.42 -2.06
CA VAL A 25 -4.80 13.83 -3.47
C VAL A 25 -6.08 13.48 -4.21
N ARG A 26 -6.71 14.45 -4.86
CA ARG A 26 -7.88 14.23 -5.71
C ARG A 26 -7.47 13.54 -7.03
N SER A 27 -7.99 12.35 -7.28
CA SER A 27 -7.84 11.63 -8.53
C SER A 27 -9.03 11.87 -9.45
N LYS A 28 -8.74 12.31 -10.67
CA LYS A 28 -9.75 12.38 -11.75
C LYS A 28 -10.27 10.99 -12.13
N ARG A 29 -9.41 9.97 -12.08
CA ARG A 29 -9.78 8.58 -12.42
C ARG A 29 -10.79 7.99 -11.45
N TRP A 30 -10.66 8.30 -10.17
CA TRP A 30 -11.52 7.76 -9.11
C TRP A 30 -12.66 8.72 -8.70
N GLY A 31 -12.65 9.97 -9.19
CA GLY A 31 -13.63 10.98 -8.82
C GLY A 31 -13.50 11.49 -7.38
N GLY A 32 -12.43 11.14 -6.66
CA GLY A 32 -12.25 11.40 -5.23
C GLY A 32 -10.79 11.31 -4.78
N GLY A 33 -10.55 11.37 -3.47
CA GLY A 33 -9.22 11.26 -2.90
C GLY A 33 -8.62 9.85 -3.07
N VAL A 34 -7.31 9.73 -3.31
CA VAL A 34 -6.58 8.45 -3.31
C VAL A 34 -5.94 8.17 -1.96
N ALA A 35 -5.94 6.90 -1.55
CA ALA A 35 -5.49 6.45 -0.25
C ALA A 35 -3.97 6.63 -0.07
N SER A 36 -3.57 7.23 1.03
CA SER A 36 -2.19 7.37 1.46
C SER A 36 -2.08 7.09 2.96
N ILE A 37 -0.87 7.05 3.48
CA ILE A 37 -0.57 6.89 4.91
C ILE A 37 0.23 8.10 5.40
N ALA A 38 -0.05 8.54 6.62
CA ALA A 38 0.71 9.58 7.31
C ALA A 38 1.06 9.12 8.72
N GLN A 39 2.20 9.57 9.25
CA GLN A 39 2.55 9.30 10.64
C GLN A 39 1.54 9.94 11.58
N ASP A 40 1.12 9.18 12.59
CA ASP A 40 0.24 9.61 13.67
C ASP A 40 0.41 8.64 14.86
N PRO A 41 1.13 9.03 15.92
CA PRO A 41 1.44 8.15 17.05
C PRO A 41 0.23 7.56 17.78
N LYS A 42 -0.97 8.09 17.54
CA LYS A 42 -2.21 7.65 18.20
C LYS A 42 -3.08 6.76 17.32
N ALA A 43 -2.67 6.52 16.07
CA ALA A 43 -3.45 5.78 15.08
C ALA A 43 -2.79 4.48 14.66
N ARG A 44 -3.56 3.66 13.92
CA ARG A 44 -3.07 2.47 13.25
C ARG A 44 -3.77 2.29 11.90
N VAL A 45 -3.12 1.62 10.96
CA VAL A 45 -3.70 1.23 9.67
C VAL A 45 -3.76 -0.29 9.58
N GLU A 46 -4.95 -0.82 9.34
CA GLU A 46 -5.15 -2.24 9.03
C GLU A 46 -4.96 -2.45 7.51
N GLY A 47 -4.35 -3.58 7.15
CA GLY A 47 -4.06 -3.93 5.76
C GLY A 47 -3.93 -5.44 5.56
N ALA A 48 -3.68 -5.83 4.31
CA ALA A 48 -3.40 -7.22 3.94
C ALA A 48 -1.94 -7.34 3.49
N LEU A 49 -1.25 -8.33 4.04
CA LEU A 49 0.12 -8.66 3.67
C LEU A 49 0.09 -9.68 2.53
N TYR A 50 0.87 -9.41 1.49
CA TYR A 50 1.00 -10.29 0.34
C TYR A 50 2.46 -10.72 0.18
N ARG A 51 2.66 -12.00 -0.12
CA ARG A 51 3.91 -12.47 -0.71
C ARG A 51 3.87 -12.12 -2.19
N VAL A 52 4.87 -11.38 -2.66
CA VAL A 52 4.94 -10.83 -4.01
C VAL A 52 6.29 -11.20 -4.63
N SER A 53 6.29 -11.65 -5.88
CA SER A 53 7.53 -11.87 -6.62
C SER A 53 8.18 -10.54 -7.02
N TRP A 54 9.48 -10.55 -7.29
CA TRP A 54 10.20 -9.33 -7.68
C TRP A 54 9.66 -8.71 -8.98
N ASP A 55 9.21 -9.52 -9.93
CA ASP A 55 8.67 -9.00 -11.21
C ASP A 55 7.29 -8.38 -11.03
N ASP A 56 6.42 -8.99 -10.23
CA ASP A 56 5.13 -8.39 -9.86
C ASP A 56 5.31 -7.10 -9.07
N LEU A 57 6.34 -7.02 -8.23
CA LEU A 57 6.66 -5.82 -7.46
C LEU A 57 7.09 -4.67 -8.38
N LYS A 58 7.91 -4.92 -9.41
CA LYS A 58 8.27 -3.91 -10.44
C LYS A 58 7.04 -3.42 -11.20
N VAL A 59 6.12 -4.33 -11.55
CA VAL A 59 4.85 -3.96 -12.19
C VAL A 59 4.02 -3.07 -11.27
N MET A 60 3.97 -3.38 -9.97
CA MET A 60 3.26 -2.59 -8.98
C MET A 60 3.82 -1.16 -8.86
N ASP A 61 5.15 -0.99 -8.85
CA ASP A 61 5.78 0.34 -8.81
C ASP A 61 5.30 1.24 -9.97
N GLY A 62 5.14 0.68 -11.18
CA GLY A 62 4.63 1.40 -12.34
C GLY A 62 3.15 1.81 -12.19
N PHE A 63 2.32 0.97 -11.58
CA PHE A 63 0.91 1.31 -11.31
C PHE A 63 0.74 2.36 -10.21
N GLU A 64 1.63 2.37 -9.22
CA GLU A 64 1.66 3.38 -8.16
C GLU A 64 2.42 4.64 -8.59
N GLY A 65 2.99 4.67 -9.80
CA GLY A 65 3.68 5.84 -10.36
C GLY A 65 4.91 6.25 -9.56
N VAL A 66 5.67 5.27 -9.09
CA VAL A 66 6.89 5.49 -8.29
C VAL A 66 7.94 6.27 -9.08
N ASP A 67 8.10 5.93 -10.36
CA ASP A 67 8.97 6.64 -11.32
C ASP A 67 8.55 8.10 -11.55
N ARG A 68 7.27 8.42 -11.35
CA ARG A 68 6.67 9.75 -11.51
C ARG A 68 6.54 10.51 -10.19
N GLY A 69 6.99 9.93 -9.07
CA GLY A 69 6.89 10.53 -7.74
C GLY A 69 5.47 10.62 -7.17
N MET A 70 4.51 9.84 -7.70
CA MET A 70 3.13 9.84 -7.19
C MET A 70 3.03 9.14 -5.83
N TYR A 71 3.70 8.00 -5.69
CA TYR A 71 3.95 7.31 -4.44
C TYR A 71 5.44 7.01 -4.31
N ARG A 72 5.87 6.71 -3.08
CA ARG A 72 7.21 6.19 -2.79
C ARG A 72 7.08 4.83 -2.15
N ARG A 73 7.88 3.86 -2.62
CA ARG A 73 8.02 2.58 -1.94
C ARG A 73 8.81 2.77 -0.63
N VAL A 74 8.26 2.25 0.45
CA VAL A 74 8.88 2.29 1.78
C VAL A 74 8.85 0.90 2.38
N GLU A 75 9.83 0.61 3.22
CA GLU A 75 9.86 -0.59 4.06
C GLU A 75 9.45 -0.17 5.47
N LEU A 76 8.40 -0.81 6.01
CA LEU A 76 7.88 -0.51 7.34
C LEU A 76 7.57 -1.83 8.05
N PRO A 77 7.95 -1.98 9.32
CA PRO A 77 7.54 -3.12 10.12
C PRO A 77 6.03 -3.06 10.37
N VAL A 78 5.39 -4.22 10.34
CA VAL A 78 3.96 -4.39 10.65
C VAL A 78 3.78 -5.49 11.68
N LEU A 79 2.70 -5.41 12.45
CA LEU A 79 2.25 -6.48 13.31
C LEU A 79 1.38 -7.43 12.47
N ALA A 80 1.87 -8.63 12.20
CA ALA A 80 1.07 -9.65 11.52
C ALA A 80 -0.06 -10.12 12.44
N GLY A 81 -1.29 -10.14 11.92
CA GLY A 81 -2.41 -10.78 12.61
C GLY A 81 -2.35 -12.29 12.43
N THR A 82 -2.70 -13.02 13.49
CA THR A 82 -2.93 -14.48 13.49
C THR A 82 -4.20 -14.87 12.75
#